data_AF-A0A4Q3ADR6-F1
#
_entry.id   AF-A0A4Q3ADR6-F1
#
_cell.length_a   1.000
_cell.length_b   1.000
_cell.length_c   1.000
_cell.angle_alpha   90.00
_cell.angle_beta   90.00
_cell.angle_gamma   90.00
#
_symmetry.space_group_name_H-M   'P 1'
#
loop_
_entity.id
_entity.type
_entity.pdbx_description
1 polymer ?
#
loop_
_entity_poly.entity_id
_entity_poly.type
_entity_poly.pdbx_seq_one_letter_code
_entity_poly.pdbx_strand_id
1 'polypeptide(L)'
;SASATDARYCLGMLTAPEDADLMDASVWTKSPVPVMVSSPENKVWGPGHNSFTVDERGRDILVFHARDYEKITGDPLFDPNRHTRVQPIRYDAAGVPIFQPPLANGPVR
;
A
#
# COMPACT_ATOMS: atom_id res chain seq x y z
N SER A 1 4.41 -6.01 -12.67
CA SER A 1 3.05 -6.06 -12.08
C SER A 1 3.19 -6.06 -10.57
N ALA A 2 2.29 -5.40 -9.84
CA ALA A 2 2.26 -5.35 -8.37
C ALA A 2 1.13 -6.26 -7.80
N SER A 3 0.78 -7.30 -8.56
CA SER A 3 -0.46 -8.05 -8.40
C SER A 3 -0.28 -9.53 -8.00
N ALA A 4 0.84 -9.90 -7.35
CA ALA A 4 1.03 -11.23 -6.76
C ALA A 4 -0.05 -11.62 -5.71
N THR A 5 0.08 -12.72 -5.00
CA THR A 5 -0.83 -13.03 -3.87
C THR A 5 -0.05 -13.50 -2.64
N ASP A 6 1.28 -13.38 -2.69
CA ASP A 6 2.25 -13.76 -1.68
C ASP A 6 3.04 -12.54 -1.18
N ALA A 7 4.16 -12.77 -0.48
CA ALA A 7 5.03 -11.73 0.07
C ALA A 7 5.59 -10.73 -0.97
N ARG A 8 5.44 -10.98 -2.27
CA ARG A 8 5.86 -10.07 -3.35
C ARG A 8 4.78 -9.04 -3.72
N TYR A 9 3.57 -9.15 -3.18
CA TYR A 9 2.55 -8.12 -3.38
C TYR A 9 3.06 -6.77 -2.86
N CYS A 10 2.78 -5.71 -3.59
CA CYS A 10 3.26 -4.38 -3.29
C CYS A 10 2.30 -3.34 -3.88
N LEU A 11 2.51 -2.08 -3.54
CA LEU A 11 1.80 -0.97 -4.18
C LEU A 11 2.68 -0.29 -5.21
N GLY A 12 2.15 -0.08 -6.41
CA GLY A 12 2.66 0.91 -7.36
C GLY A 12 1.88 2.21 -7.26
N MET A 13 2.33 3.24 -7.96
CA MET A 13 1.62 4.53 -8.04
C MET A 13 1.75 5.13 -9.44
N LEU A 14 0.64 5.69 -9.93
CA LEU A 14 0.61 6.59 -11.08
C LEU A 14 0.26 7.99 -10.57
N THR A 15 0.87 9.01 -11.17
CA THR A 15 0.64 10.42 -10.83
C THR A 15 0.31 11.18 -12.11
N ALA A 16 -0.69 12.05 -12.05
CA ALA A 16 -1.06 12.97 -13.12
C ALA A 16 -1.39 14.34 -12.51
N PRO A 17 -1.21 15.46 -13.24
CA PRO A 17 -1.73 16.77 -12.84
C PRO A 17 -3.25 16.73 -12.67
N GLU A 18 -3.77 17.50 -11.71
CA GLU A 18 -5.21 17.51 -11.39
C GLU A 18 -6.10 18.05 -12.52
N ASP A 19 -5.53 18.90 -13.39
CA ASP A 19 -6.19 19.58 -14.48
C ASP A 19 -5.97 18.92 -15.86
N ALA A 20 -5.27 17.78 -15.89
CA ALA A 20 -4.98 17.05 -17.12
C ALA A 20 -6.17 16.21 -17.63
N ASP A 21 -6.19 15.92 -18.94
CA ASP A 21 -7.10 14.92 -19.50
C ASP A 21 -6.66 13.52 -19.08
N LEU A 22 -7.34 12.96 -18.08
CA LEU A 22 -7.01 11.64 -17.51
C LEU A 22 -7.15 10.47 -18.51
N MET A 23 -7.84 10.69 -19.64
CA MET A 23 -7.95 9.70 -20.71
C MET A 23 -6.70 9.67 -21.62
N ASP A 24 -5.85 10.70 -21.58
CA ASP A 24 -4.55 10.68 -22.25
C ASP A 24 -3.53 9.94 -21.39
N ALA A 25 -3.09 8.77 -21.85
CA ALA A 25 -2.08 7.97 -21.16
C ALA A 25 -0.75 8.72 -20.94
N SER A 26 -0.44 9.73 -21.76
CA SER A 26 0.82 10.48 -21.69
C SER A 26 0.96 11.36 -20.45
N VAL A 27 -0.17 11.71 -19.80
CA VAL A 27 -0.19 12.56 -18.60
C VAL A 27 0.14 11.78 -17.32
N TRP A 28 0.14 10.45 -17.39
CA TRP A 28 0.40 9.58 -16.26
C TRP A 28 1.88 9.22 -16.16
N THR A 29 2.51 9.63 -15.06
CA THR A 29 3.86 9.19 -14.70
C THR A 29 3.79 8.01 -13.75
N LYS A 30 4.47 6.91 -14.10
CA LYS A 30 4.56 5.72 -13.25
C LYS A 30 5.77 5.80 -12.34
N SER A 31 5.57 5.53 -11.04
CA SER A 31 6.69 5.36 -10.10
C SER A 31 7.61 4.22 -10.58
N PRO A 32 8.94 4.45 -10.68
CA PRO A 32 9.88 3.43 -11.14
C PRO A 32 10.07 2.30 -10.12
N VAL A 33 9.71 2.53 -8.86
CA VAL A 33 9.79 1.57 -7.76
C VAL A 33 8.43 1.43 -7.06
N PRO A 34 8.15 0.31 -6.38
CA PRO A 34 6.98 0.21 -5.53
C PRO A 34 6.99 1.28 -4.44
N VAL A 35 5.83 1.85 -4.14
CA VAL A 35 5.66 2.87 -3.10
C VAL A 35 5.39 2.27 -1.73
N MET A 36 5.01 0.99 -1.65
CA MET A 36 4.94 0.22 -0.41
C MET A 36 5.23 -1.26 -0.70
N VAL A 37 6.07 -1.89 0.12
CA VAL A 37 6.49 -3.30 0.00
C VAL A 37 6.43 -4.00 1.35
N SER A 38 6.62 -5.32 1.36
CA SER A 38 6.83 -6.09 2.59
C SER A 38 7.88 -5.48 3.52
N SER A 39 7.63 -5.54 4.83
CA SER A 39 8.55 -5.10 5.87
C SER A 39 8.96 -6.31 6.74
N PRO A 40 10.14 -6.90 6.48
CA PRO A 40 10.69 -7.96 7.33
C PRO A 40 10.90 -7.50 8.78
N GLU A 41 11.31 -6.24 8.97
CA GLU A 41 11.51 -5.62 10.28
C GLU A 41 10.21 -5.64 11.11
N ASN A 42 9.08 -5.32 10.47
CA ASN A 42 7.77 -5.28 11.11
C ASN A 42 7.00 -6.61 11.04
N LYS A 43 7.58 -7.62 10.37
CA LYS A 43 6.96 -8.93 10.09
C LYS A 43 5.63 -8.83 9.34
N VAL A 44 5.55 -7.93 8.36
CA VAL A 44 4.35 -7.72 7.54
C VAL A 44 4.68 -7.95 6.07
N TRP A 45 3.92 -8.82 5.41
CA TRP A 45 4.26 -9.37 4.10
C TRP A 45 3.12 -9.23 3.10
N GLY A 46 3.48 -8.89 1.86
CA GLY A 46 2.58 -8.75 0.72
C GLY A 46 1.51 -7.68 0.92
N PRO A 47 1.86 -6.42 1.27
CA PRO A 47 0.86 -5.39 1.44
C PRO A 47 0.27 -4.95 0.10
N GLY A 48 -1.05 -4.79 0.01
CA GLY A 48 -1.65 -4.15 -1.15
C GLY A 48 -3.17 -4.16 -1.20
N HIS A 49 -3.71 -3.97 -2.41
CA HIS A 49 -5.13 -3.79 -2.69
C HIS A 49 -5.73 -2.74 -1.76
N ASN A 50 -5.09 -1.57 -1.75
CA ASN A 50 -5.42 -0.56 -0.79
C ASN A 50 -6.67 0.24 -1.20
N SER A 51 -7.24 0.91 -0.22
CA SER A 51 -8.15 2.04 -0.38
C SER A 51 -7.69 3.19 0.50
N PHE A 52 -8.40 4.31 0.42
CA PHE A 52 -8.10 5.52 1.17
C PHE A 52 -9.35 5.95 1.95
N THR A 53 -9.15 6.45 3.17
CA THR A 53 -10.19 7.05 3.99
C THR A 53 -9.60 8.15 4.86
N VAL A 54 -10.41 8.79 5.69
CA VAL A 54 -9.99 9.83 6.64
C VAL A 54 -10.35 9.41 8.06
N ASP A 55 -9.51 9.74 9.03
CA ASP A 55 -9.85 9.54 10.44
C ASP A 55 -10.69 10.70 11.02
N GLU A 56 -11.08 10.56 12.29
CA GLU A 56 -11.88 11.55 13.02
C GLU A 56 -11.20 12.92 13.18
N ARG A 57 -9.89 13.01 12.89
CA ARG A 57 -9.08 14.23 12.95
C ARG A 57 -8.79 14.79 11.56
N GLY A 58 -9.35 14.19 10.50
CA GLY A 58 -9.14 14.60 9.11
C GLY A 58 -7.80 14.19 8.50
N ARG A 59 -7.09 13.20 9.09
CA ARG A 59 -5.85 12.67 8.52
C ARG A 59 -6.17 11.61 7.48
N ASP A 60 -5.47 11.64 6.34
CA ASP A 60 -5.57 10.58 5.33
C ASP A 60 -5.01 9.25 5.86
N ILE A 61 -5.78 8.19 5.68
CA ILE A 61 -5.49 6.84 6.15
C ILE A 61 -5.40 5.90 4.96
N LEU A 62 -4.30 5.16 4.89
CA LEU A 62 -4.13 4.04 3.99
C LEU A 62 -4.78 2.80 4.61
N VAL A 63 -5.74 2.20 3.92
CA VAL A 63 -6.35 0.91 4.27
C VAL A 63 -5.82 -0.14 3.31
N PHE A 64 -5.31 -1.27 3.78
CA PHE A 64 -4.72 -2.31 2.91
C PHE A 64 -4.81 -3.69 3.56
N HIS A 65 -4.56 -4.76 2.81
CA HIS A 65 -4.36 -6.09 3.42
C HIS A 65 -2.89 -6.49 3.42
N ALA A 66 -2.48 -7.31 4.38
CA ALA A 66 -1.19 -8.00 4.40
C ALA A 66 -1.26 -9.29 5.26
N ARG A 67 -0.18 -10.07 5.29
CA ARG A 67 0.00 -11.23 6.18
C ARG A 67 1.09 -10.98 7.21
N ASP A 68 1.05 -11.73 8.31
CA ASP A 68 2.07 -11.68 9.37
C ASP A 68 3.18 -12.73 9.18
N TYR A 69 3.19 -13.44 8.04
CA TYR A 69 4.21 -14.42 7.67
C TYR A 69 4.55 -14.36 6.18
N GLU A 70 5.79 -14.68 5.84
CA GLU A 70 6.32 -14.59 4.48
C GLU A 70 5.92 -15.78 3.61
N LYS A 71 6.08 -17.00 4.14
CA LYS A 71 5.91 -18.24 3.39
C LYS A 71 4.50 -18.79 3.55
N ILE A 72 3.80 -18.92 2.42
CA ILE A 72 2.47 -19.52 2.34
C ILE A 72 2.63 -21.01 2.01
N THR A 73 1.81 -21.85 2.64
CA THR A 73 1.71 -23.28 2.31
C THR A 73 0.45 -23.49 1.48
N GLY A 74 0.60 -24.04 0.26
CA GLY A 74 -0.53 -24.22 -0.66
C GLY A 74 -0.78 -22.99 -1.55
N ASP A 75 -1.98 -22.91 -2.11
CA ASP A 75 -2.37 -21.82 -3.01
C ASP A 75 -2.71 -20.54 -2.20
N PRO A 76 -2.01 -19.43 -2.45
CA PRO A 76 -2.18 -18.17 -1.71
C PRO A 76 -3.55 -17.51 -1.85
N LEU A 77 -4.35 -17.87 -2.87
CA LEU A 77 -5.72 -17.39 -3.00
C LEU A 77 -6.64 -17.98 -1.91
N PHE A 78 -6.38 -19.22 -1.52
CA PHE A 78 -7.18 -19.96 -0.53
C PHE A 78 -6.60 -19.88 0.89
N ASP A 79 -5.43 -19.29 1.06
CA ASP A 79 -4.89 -18.91 2.37
C ASP A 79 -5.69 -17.72 2.95
N PRO A 80 -6.42 -17.91 4.07
CA PRO A 80 -7.38 -16.93 4.58
C PRO A 80 -6.75 -15.82 5.44
N ASN A 81 -5.43 -15.81 5.65
CA ASN A 81 -4.80 -14.98 6.68
C ASN A 81 -4.30 -13.63 6.17
N ARG A 82 -4.96 -13.08 5.13
CA ARG A 82 -4.82 -11.66 4.81
C ARG A 82 -5.68 -10.86 5.78
N HIS A 83 -5.04 -10.04 6.58
CA HIS A 83 -5.71 -9.18 7.55
C HIS A 83 -5.76 -7.74 7.03
N THR A 84 -6.92 -7.10 7.17
CA THR A 84 -7.07 -5.67 6.90
C THR A 84 -6.31 -4.86 7.94
N ARG A 85 -5.59 -3.84 7.47
CA ARG A 85 -4.71 -2.95 8.23
C ARG A 85 -4.98 -1.51 7.85
N VAL A 86 -4.65 -0.60 8.76
CA VAL A 86 -4.74 0.84 8.55
C VAL A 86 -3.48 1.54 9.09
N GLN A 87 -3.01 2.58 8.39
CA GLN A 87 -1.98 3.49 8.91
C GLN A 87 -2.08 4.89 8.29
N PRO A 88 -1.65 5.95 8.99
CA PRO A 88 -1.67 7.30 8.45
C PRO A 88 -0.74 7.46 7.22
N ILE A 89 -1.17 8.30 6.28
CA ILE A 89 -0.35 8.74 5.15
C ILE A 89 0.42 10.00 5.57
N ARG A 90 1.69 10.07 5.20
CA ARG A 90 2.50 11.28 5.33
C ARG A 90 2.65 11.90 3.95
N TYR A 91 2.95 13.18 3.91
CA TYR A 91 3.22 13.91 2.67
C TYR A 91 4.59 14.55 2.75
N ASP A 92 5.32 14.56 1.65
CA ASP A 92 6.53 15.36 1.54
C ASP A 92 6.22 16.86 1.40
N ALA A 93 7.27 17.70 1.32
CA ALA A 93 7.11 19.14 1.18
C ALA A 93 6.44 19.57 -0.14
N ALA A 94 6.42 18.70 -1.15
CA ALA A 94 5.77 18.93 -2.44
C ALA A 94 4.33 18.38 -2.48
N GLY A 95 3.83 17.82 -1.36
CA GLY A 95 2.49 17.24 -1.29
C GLY A 95 2.38 15.83 -1.89
N VAL A 96 3.50 15.15 -2.15
CA VAL A 96 3.49 13.77 -2.64
C VAL A 96 3.29 12.80 -1.46
N PRO A 97 2.37 11.83 -1.56
CA PRO A 97 2.14 10.87 -0.48
C PRO A 97 3.34 9.94 -0.29
N ILE A 98 3.77 9.81 0.96
CA ILE A 98 4.76 8.86 1.45
C ILE A 98 4.02 7.74 2.18
N PHE A 99 3.91 6.59 1.54
CA PHE A 99 3.44 5.35 2.18
C PHE A 99 4.61 4.69 2.90
N GLN A 100 4.71 4.92 4.21
CA GLN A 100 5.71 4.27 5.05
C GLN A 100 5.61 2.74 4.93
N PRO A 101 6.69 1.97 5.17
CA PRO A 101 6.60 0.52 5.27
C PRO A 101 5.45 0.09 6.20
N PRO A 102 4.77 -1.04 5.94
CA PRO A 102 3.67 -1.50 6.79
C PRO A 102 4.10 -1.58 8.24
N LEU A 103 3.37 -0.92 9.14
CA LEU A 103 3.69 -0.89 10.57
C LEU A 103 3.48 -2.25 11.24
N ALA A 104 4.28 -2.54 12.27
CA ALA A 104 4.13 -3.75 13.07
C ALA A 104 2.76 -3.82 13.76
N ASN A 105 2.34 -5.03 14.13
CA ASN A 105 1.14 -5.21 14.94
C ASN A 105 1.23 -4.46 16.26
N GLY A 106 0.16 -3.77 16.62
CA GLY A 106 0.07 -3.01 17.85
C GLY A 106 -0.97 -1.89 17.77
N PRO A 107 -1.13 -1.12 18.86
CA PRO A 107 -2.01 0.03 18.87
C PRO A 107 -1.55 1.07 17.84
N VAL A 108 -2.50 1.66 17.13
CA VAL A 108 -2.27 2.82 16.27
C VAL A 108 -1.91 4.01 17.16
N ARG A 109 -0.70 4.56 16.99
CA ARG A 109 -0.22 5.75 17.73
C ARG A 109 -0.35 7.00 16.87
#